data_AF-A0A842SPR7-F1
#
_entry.id   AF-A0A842SPR7-F1
#
_cell.length_a   1.000
_cell.length_b   1.000
_cell.length_c   1.000
_cell.angle_alpha   90.00
_cell.angle_beta   90.00
_cell.angle_gamma   90.00
#
_symmetry.space_group_name_H-M   'P 1'
#
loop_
_entity.id
_entity.type
_entity.pdbx_description
1 polymer ?
#
loop_
_entity_poly.entity_id
_entity_poly.type
_entity_poly.pdbx_seq_one_letter_code
_entity_poly.pdbx_strand_id
1 'polypeptide(L)'
;MEFLGTTASNIVDINLLLQFLIIIFLTIGFTVARKANYVDHGKLMSIAVSLNVLSFLFVMLPSLIEGAGAFVSTPTNPGVIISAIHLLVGGYALASGIYFVYRWRFSKSYQRCLGNRKWMRWTAIMWAIATLTGIAFYYYYYISLEIYGYNIINFSLLRFL
;
A
#
# COMPACT_ATOMS: atom_id res chain seq x y z
N MET A 1 -9.54 -12.46 -19.61
CA MET A 1 -9.56 -11.03 -19.25
C MET A 1 -10.18 -10.92 -17.88
N GLU A 2 -9.60 -10.12 -17.01
CA GLU A 2 -9.97 -10.01 -15.61
C GLU A 2 -10.83 -8.77 -15.35
N PHE A 3 -11.21 -8.51 -14.10
CA PHE A 3 -12.20 -7.46 -13.77
C PHE A 3 -11.85 -6.08 -14.33
N LEU A 4 -10.58 -5.67 -14.31
CA LEU A 4 -10.11 -4.40 -14.89
C LEU A 4 -9.61 -4.51 -16.34
N GLY A 5 -9.78 -5.67 -17.00
CA GLY A 5 -9.32 -5.89 -18.37
C GLY A 5 -7.80 -6.03 -18.54
N THR A 6 -7.10 -6.34 -17.45
CA THR A 6 -5.64 -6.53 -17.36
C THR A 6 -5.28 -8.02 -17.20
N THR A 7 -3.99 -8.33 -17.05
CA THR A 7 -3.48 -9.69 -16.77
C THR A 7 -3.39 -10.03 -15.27
N ALA A 8 -4.15 -9.36 -14.38
CA ALA A 8 -3.69 -9.11 -13.01
C ALA A 8 -3.96 -10.18 -11.92
N SER A 9 -4.87 -11.14 -12.14
CA SER A 9 -5.67 -11.81 -11.10
C SER A 9 -6.67 -10.88 -10.38
N ASN A 10 -7.96 -11.23 -10.39
CA ASN A 10 -9.06 -10.44 -9.77
C ASN A 10 -8.78 -9.98 -8.32
N ILE A 11 -8.00 -10.74 -7.54
CA ILE A 11 -7.65 -10.36 -6.16
C ILE A 11 -6.69 -9.16 -6.11
N VAL A 12 -5.81 -9.01 -7.10
CA VAL A 12 -4.91 -7.85 -7.23
C VAL A 12 -5.67 -6.62 -7.73
N ASP A 13 -6.64 -6.80 -8.64
CA ASP A 13 -7.57 -5.72 -9.05
C ASP A 13 -8.34 -5.17 -7.85
N ILE A 14 -8.96 -6.06 -7.07
CA ILE A 14 -9.67 -5.70 -5.83
C ILE A 14 -8.72 -5.02 -4.83
N ASN A 15 -7.48 -5.49 -4.73
CA ASN A 15 -6.46 -4.88 -3.87
C ASN A 15 -6.12 -3.45 -4.29
N LEU A 16 -5.97 -3.18 -5.59
CA LEU A 16 -5.74 -1.83 -6.11
C LEU A 16 -6.92 -0.89 -5.80
N LEU A 17 -8.16 -1.35 -6.03
CA LEU A 17 -9.37 -0.61 -5.70
C LEU A 17 -9.50 -0.32 -4.20
N LEU A 18 -9.10 -1.28 -3.35
CA LEU A 18 -9.05 -1.10 -1.91
C LEU A 18 -8.02 -0.03 -1.49
N GLN A 19 -6.86 0.04 -2.14
CA GLN A 19 -5.89 1.11 -1.88
C GLN A 19 -6.40 2.50 -2.28
N PHE A 20 -7.16 2.61 -3.39
CA PHE A 20 -7.86 3.87 -3.72
C PHE A 20 -8.89 4.26 -2.64
N LEU A 21 -9.67 3.30 -2.14
CA LEU A 21 -10.61 3.54 -1.04
C LEU A 21 -9.89 4.00 0.25
N ILE A 22 -8.73 3.43 0.57
CA ILE A 22 -7.95 3.84 1.74
C ILE A 22 -7.40 5.26 1.57
N ILE A 23 -6.96 5.65 0.37
CA ILE A 23 -6.56 7.05 0.06
C ILE A 23 -7.73 8.03 0.22
N ILE A 24 -8.95 7.64 -0.17
CA ILE A 24 -10.16 8.44 0.10
C ILE A 24 -10.34 8.62 1.62
N PHE A 25 -10.21 7.56 2.42
CA PHE A 25 -10.29 7.68 3.89
C PHE A 25 -9.18 8.57 4.49
N LEU A 26 -7.94 8.48 4.00
CA LEU A 26 -6.84 9.37 4.42
C LEU A 26 -7.13 10.84 4.10
N THR A 27 -7.67 11.12 2.91
CA THR A 27 -8.04 12.47 2.46
C THR A 27 -9.19 13.04 3.30
N ILE A 28 -10.25 12.26 3.52
CA ILE A 28 -11.36 12.64 4.40
C ILE A 28 -10.82 12.87 5.83
N GLY A 29 -9.97 11.97 6.32
CA GLY A 29 -9.34 12.06 7.64
C GLY A 29 -8.56 13.35 7.85
N PHE A 30 -7.87 13.86 6.83
CA PHE A 30 -7.21 15.17 6.87
C PHE A 30 -8.21 16.32 7.05
N THR A 31 -9.36 16.29 6.35
CA THR A 31 -10.40 17.32 6.52
C THR A 31 -11.08 17.26 7.89
N VAL A 32 -11.32 16.06 8.43
CA VAL A 32 -11.89 15.85 9.77
C VAL A 32 -10.92 16.36 10.85
N ALA A 33 -9.62 16.10 10.70
CA ALA A 33 -8.59 16.63 11.60
C ALA A 33 -8.47 18.17 11.54
N ARG A 34 -8.69 18.81 10.38
CA ARG A 34 -8.75 20.27 10.25
C ARG A 34 -9.95 20.88 11.00
N LYS A 35 -11.07 20.16 11.10
CA LYS A 35 -12.23 20.54 11.93
C LYS A 35 -12.06 20.25 13.43
N ALA A 36 -10.84 19.92 13.87
CA ALA A 36 -10.49 19.54 15.24
C ALA A 36 -11.25 18.33 15.83
N ASN A 37 -11.98 17.56 15.02
CA ASN A 37 -12.66 16.34 15.47
C ASN A 37 -11.67 15.15 15.48
N TYR A 38 -10.84 15.09 16.51
CA TYR A 38 -9.79 14.09 16.63
C TYR A 38 -10.31 12.68 16.99
N VAL A 39 -11.56 12.56 17.47
CA VAL A 39 -12.19 11.26 17.75
C VAL A 39 -12.58 10.59 16.44
N ASP A 40 -13.31 11.27 15.57
CA ASP A 40 -13.77 10.67 14.31
C ASP A 40 -12.63 10.56 13.29
N HIS A 41 -11.63 11.46 13.34
CA HIS A 41 -10.37 11.25 12.64
C HIS A 41 -9.73 9.91 13.04
N GLY A 42 -9.57 9.65 14.35
CA GLY A 42 -8.94 8.42 14.83
C GLY A 42 -9.73 7.15 14.49
N LYS A 43 -11.07 7.19 14.55
CA LYS A 43 -11.93 6.09 14.06
C LYS A 43 -11.69 5.82 12.57
N LEU A 44 -11.69 6.86 11.73
CA LEU A 44 -11.51 6.74 10.29
C LEU A 44 -10.11 6.22 9.93
N MET A 45 -9.06 6.70 10.61
CA MET A 45 -7.70 6.18 10.45
C MET A 45 -7.58 4.73 10.93
N SER A 46 -8.34 4.33 11.96
CA SER A 46 -8.37 2.93 12.40
C SER A 46 -8.94 2.02 11.30
N ILE A 47 -10.05 2.41 10.67
CA ILE A 47 -10.64 1.68 9.53
C ILE A 47 -9.64 1.61 8.37
N ALA A 48 -9.07 2.74 7.97
CA ALA A 48 -8.08 2.83 6.89
C ALA A 48 -6.86 1.91 7.11
N VAL A 49 -6.28 1.94 8.31
CA VAL A 49 -5.13 1.09 8.67
C VAL A 49 -5.53 -0.38 8.76
N SER A 50 -6.68 -0.72 9.35
CA SER A 50 -7.16 -2.11 9.40
C SER A 50 -7.38 -2.70 8.00
N LEU A 51 -7.98 -1.94 7.08
CA LEU A 51 -8.14 -2.37 5.68
C LEU A 51 -6.78 -2.56 4.99
N ASN A 52 -5.81 -1.68 5.24
CA ASN A 52 -4.46 -1.86 4.68
C ASN A 52 -3.72 -3.06 5.29
N VAL A 53 -3.86 -3.33 6.60
CA VAL A 53 -3.31 -4.54 7.23
C VAL A 53 -3.88 -5.81 6.60
N LEU A 54 -5.19 -5.87 6.35
CA LEU A 54 -5.84 -7.02 5.71
C LEU A 54 -5.35 -7.18 4.25
N SER A 55 -5.33 -6.09 3.48
CA SER A 55 -4.75 -6.02 2.13
C SER A 55 -3.29 -6.51 2.10
N PHE A 56 -2.47 -6.08 3.06
CA PHE A 56 -1.09 -6.50 3.18
C PHE A 56 -0.98 -8.00 3.47
N LEU A 57 -1.69 -8.49 4.50
CA LEU A 57 -1.59 -9.89 4.93
C LEU A 57 -2.11 -10.90 3.88
N PHE A 58 -3.19 -10.56 3.17
CA PHE A 58 -3.85 -11.50 2.26
C PHE A 58 -3.45 -11.36 0.78
N VAL A 59 -2.83 -10.23 0.38
CA VAL A 59 -2.43 -10.00 -1.03
C VAL A 59 -0.95 -9.65 -1.14
N MET A 60 -0.52 -8.55 -0.51
CA MET A 60 0.84 -8.03 -0.72
C MET A 60 1.94 -8.93 -0.15
N LEU A 61 1.72 -9.53 1.02
CA LEU A 61 2.70 -10.39 1.70
C LEU A 61 2.90 -11.73 0.97
N PRO A 62 1.86 -12.45 0.52
CA PRO A 62 2.01 -13.58 -0.40
C PRO A 62 2.81 -13.22 -1.66
N SER A 63 2.42 -12.14 -2.37
CA SER A 63 3.15 -11.70 -3.57
C SER A 63 4.60 -11.30 -3.30
N LEU A 64 4.89 -10.73 -2.13
CA LEU A 64 6.25 -10.43 -1.69
C LEU A 64 7.09 -11.70 -1.45
N ILE A 65 6.49 -12.72 -0.84
CA ILE A 65 7.16 -14.01 -0.58
C ILE A 65 7.44 -14.72 -1.91
N GLU A 66 6.46 -14.76 -2.82
CA GLU A 66 6.61 -15.36 -4.15
C GLU A 66 7.65 -14.61 -5.01
N GLY A 67 7.66 -13.28 -4.95
CA GLY A 67 8.62 -12.43 -5.68
C GLY A 67 9.99 -12.26 -5.02
N ALA A 68 10.22 -12.82 -3.82
CA ALA A 68 11.38 -12.51 -2.99
C ALA A 68 12.74 -12.80 -3.67
N GLY A 69 12.82 -13.84 -4.51
CA GLY A 69 14.04 -14.21 -5.23
C GLY A 69 14.53 -13.11 -6.19
N ALA A 70 13.62 -12.35 -6.79
CA ALA A 70 13.92 -11.34 -7.80
C ALA A 70 14.79 -10.19 -7.25
N PHE A 71 14.70 -9.88 -5.93
CA PHE A 71 15.56 -8.89 -5.28
C PHE A 71 17.04 -9.30 -5.26
N VAL A 72 17.36 -10.59 -5.41
CA VAL A 72 18.73 -11.11 -5.45
C VAL A 72 19.15 -11.47 -6.87
N SER A 73 18.27 -12.09 -7.66
CA SER A 73 18.58 -12.53 -9.04
C SER A 73 18.57 -11.40 -10.06
N THR A 74 17.68 -10.41 -9.91
CA THR A 74 17.50 -9.29 -10.85
C THR A 74 17.39 -7.92 -10.17
N PRO A 75 18.31 -7.54 -9.27
CA PRO A 75 18.21 -6.32 -8.44
C PRO A 75 18.16 -5.01 -9.23
N THR A 76 18.63 -5.01 -10.47
CA THR A 76 18.62 -3.85 -11.38
C THR A 76 17.39 -3.78 -12.29
N ASN A 77 16.48 -4.76 -12.23
CA ASN A 77 15.25 -4.74 -13.01
C ASN A 77 14.34 -3.58 -12.54
N PRO A 78 13.79 -2.74 -13.44
CA PRO A 78 12.94 -1.61 -13.05
C PRO A 78 11.75 -2.01 -12.16
N GLY A 79 11.11 -3.15 -12.44
CA GLY A 79 10.02 -3.67 -11.61
C GLY A 79 10.47 -4.04 -10.19
N VAL A 80 11.64 -4.65 -10.06
CA VAL A 80 12.24 -5.01 -8.75
C VAL A 80 12.61 -3.75 -7.96
N ILE A 81 13.15 -2.73 -8.63
CA ILE A 81 13.43 -1.42 -8.00
C ILE A 81 12.14 -0.74 -7.52
N ILE A 82 11.10 -0.70 -8.35
CA ILE A 82 9.77 -0.16 -7.97
C ILE A 82 9.21 -0.95 -6.76
N SER A 83 9.32 -2.27 -6.79
CA SER A 83 8.90 -3.17 -5.70
C SER A 83 9.64 -2.90 -4.41
N ALA A 84 10.96 -2.70 -4.45
CA ALA A 84 11.78 -2.41 -3.29
C ALA A 84 11.42 -1.05 -2.66
N ILE A 85 11.23 -0.01 -3.49
CA ILE A 85 10.80 1.31 -3.02
C ILE A 85 9.40 1.21 -2.41
N HIS A 86 8.46 0.51 -3.07
CA HIS A 86 7.12 0.29 -2.54
C HIS A 86 7.13 -0.44 -1.20
N LEU A 87 7.91 -1.51 -1.08
CA LEU A 87 8.07 -2.29 0.15
C LEU A 87 8.60 -1.45 1.31
N LEU A 88 9.67 -0.67 1.10
CA LEU A 88 10.30 0.13 2.15
C LEU A 88 9.39 1.30 2.59
N VAL A 89 8.84 2.04 1.63
CA VAL A 89 7.99 3.21 1.90
C VAL A 89 6.63 2.77 2.46
N GLY A 90 6.01 1.75 1.86
CA GLY A 90 4.75 1.16 2.30
C GLY A 90 4.87 0.48 3.67
N GLY A 91 5.95 -0.27 3.92
CA GLY A 91 6.23 -0.86 5.23
C GLY A 91 6.37 0.18 6.33
N TYR A 92 7.08 1.29 6.07
CA TYR A 92 7.16 2.41 7.01
C TYR A 92 5.79 3.07 7.23
N ALA A 93 5.03 3.31 6.15
CA ALA A 93 3.72 3.96 6.19
C ALA A 93 2.67 3.11 6.95
N LEU A 94 2.71 1.79 6.79
CA LEU A 94 1.88 0.83 7.51
C LEU A 94 2.27 0.74 8.99
N ALA A 95 3.56 0.54 9.30
CA ALA A 95 4.05 0.44 10.68
C ALA A 95 3.75 1.71 11.49
N SER A 96 3.99 2.89 10.90
CA SER A 96 3.67 4.18 11.55
C SER A 96 2.15 4.42 11.66
N GLY A 97 1.36 4.00 10.67
CA GLY A 97 -0.11 3.99 10.75
C GLY A 97 -0.65 3.15 11.92
N ILE A 98 -0.19 1.89 12.05
CA ILE A 98 -0.52 0.99 13.16
C ILE A 98 -0.13 1.64 14.50
N TYR A 99 1.09 2.18 14.60
CA TYR A 99 1.57 2.86 15.79
C TYR A 99 0.68 4.02 16.21
N PHE A 100 0.26 4.89 15.29
CA PHE A 100 -0.61 6.02 15.61
C PHE A 100 -2.03 5.60 15.99
N VAL A 101 -2.60 4.59 15.32
CA VAL A 101 -3.91 4.02 15.67
C VAL A 101 -3.88 3.37 17.05
N TYR A 102 -2.86 2.56 17.35
CA TYR A 102 -2.65 1.96 18.67
C TYR A 102 -2.51 3.05 19.74
N ARG A 103 -1.63 4.03 19.52
CA ARG A 103 -1.41 5.14 20.46
C ARG A 103 -2.66 5.99 20.66
N TRP A 104 -3.50 6.19 19.64
CA TRP A 104 -4.79 6.86 19.78
C TRP A 104 -5.78 6.01 20.60
N ARG A 105 -5.92 4.72 20.27
CA ARG A 105 -6.92 3.82 20.88
C ARG A 105 -6.67 3.56 22.37
N PHE A 106 -5.41 3.48 22.78
CA PHE A 106 -5.00 3.12 24.15
C PHE A 106 -4.48 4.30 24.99
N SER A 107 -4.48 5.55 24.49
CA SER A 107 -4.14 6.71 25.32
C SER A 107 -5.35 7.28 26.05
N LYS A 108 -5.17 7.63 27.33
CA LYS A 108 -6.18 8.34 28.14
C LYS A 108 -6.51 9.76 27.62
N SER A 109 -5.72 10.32 26.70
CA SER A 109 -6.01 11.61 26.06
C SER A 109 -5.43 11.71 24.64
N TYR A 110 -6.25 12.19 23.71
CA TYR A 110 -5.88 12.49 22.32
C TYR A 110 -4.79 13.58 22.21
N GLN A 111 -4.57 14.39 23.25
CA GLN A 111 -3.54 15.43 23.28
C GLN A 111 -2.12 14.86 23.08
N ARG A 112 -1.86 13.61 23.52
CA ARG A 112 -0.60 12.90 23.25
C ARG A 112 -0.40 12.55 21.77
N CYS A 113 -1.45 12.48 20.96
CA CYS A 113 -1.33 12.36 19.51
C CYS A 113 -1.09 13.72 18.84
N LEU A 114 -1.68 14.80 19.38
CA LEU A 114 -1.48 16.17 18.86
C LEU A 114 -0.01 16.63 18.94
N GLY A 115 0.77 16.14 19.90
CA GLY A 115 2.22 16.39 19.95
C GLY A 115 3.01 15.81 18.76
N ASN A 116 2.46 14.80 18.06
CA ASN A 116 3.13 14.10 16.96
C ASN A 116 2.66 14.57 15.56
N ARG A 117 1.99 15.72 15.45
CA ARG A 117 1.46 16.25 14.17
C ARG A 117 2.46 16.25 13.01
N LYS A 118 3.75 16.53 13.28
CA LYS A 118 4.82 16.48 12.25
C LYS A 118 4.99 15.05 11.70
N TRP A 119 5.10 14.06 12.59
CA TRP A 119 5.24 12.65 12.23
C TRP A 119 3.98 12.07 11.56
N MET A 120 2.78 12.49 11.98
CA MET A 120 1.53 12.10 11.31
C MET A 120 1.45 12.65 9.88
N ARG A 121 1.91 13.89 9.65
CA ARG A 121 2.03 14.45 8.29
C ARG A 121 3.07 13.69 7.46
N TRP A 122 4.20 13.33 8.05
CA TRP A 122 5.22 12.52 7.37
C TRP A 122 4.69 11.13 6.99
N THR A 123 3.94 10.49 7.88
CA THR A 123 3.24 9.23 7.61
C THR A 123 2.26 9.36 6.45
N ALA A 124 1.50 10.47 6.37
CA ALA A 124 0.60 10.73 5.25
C ALA A 124 1.34 10.94 3.91
N ILE A 125 2.51 11.60 3.93
CA ILE A 125 3.37 11.75 2.74
C ILE A 125 3.92 10.39 2.30
N MET A 126 4.43 9.58 3.24
CA MET A 126 4.92 8.22 2.97
C MET A 126 3.80 7.32 2.43
N TRP A 127 2.58 7.45 2.96
CA TRP A 127 1.39 6.80 2.41
C TRP A 127 1.11 7.19 0.95
N ALA A 128 1.15 8.49 0.62
CA ALA A 128 0.94 8.95 -0.75
C ALA A 128 2.01 8.41 -1.71
N ILE A 129 3.29 8.41 -1.29
CA ILE A 129 4.39 7.86 -2.09
C ILE A 129 4.22 6.34 -2.25
N ALA A 130 3.84 5.61 -1.19
CA ALA A 130 3.56 4.17 -1.25
C ALA A 130 2.42 3.85 -2.23
N THR A 131 1.33 4.62 -2.24
CA THR A 131 0.26 4.43 -3.22
C THR A 131 0.76 4.69 -4.64
N LEU A 132 1.51 5.77 -4.89
CA LEU A 132 2.04 6.06 -6.23
C LEU A 132 2.98 4.96 -6.74
N THR A 133 3.85 4.42 -5.89
CA THR A 133 4.72 3.28 -6.27
C THR A 133 3.95 1.97 -6.41
N GLY A 134 2.85 1.77 -5.67
CA GLY A 134 1.95 0.63 -5.84
C GLY A 134 1.16 0.69 -7.15
N ILE A 135 0.72 1.88 -7.58
CA ILE A 135 0.13 2.10 -8.91
C ILE A 135 1.17 1.84 -10.01
N ALA A 136 2.40 2.33 -9.83
CA ALA A 136 3.50 2.08 -10.77
C ALA A 136 3.86 0.58 -10.87
N PHE A 137 3.87 -0.14 -9.74
CA PHE A 137 4.03 -1.59 -9.69
C PHE A 137 2.93 -2.28 -10.51
N TYR A 138 1.66 -1.97 -10.23
CA TYR A 138 0.53 -2.59 -10.91
C TYR A 138 0.58 -2.33 -12.44
N TYR A 139 0.87 -1.10 -12.85
CA TYR A 139 1.03 -0.75 -14.26
C TYR A 139 2.18 -1.51 -14.92
N TYR A 140 3.34 -1.59 -14.26
CA TYR A 140 4.50 -2.30 -14.81
C TYR A 140 4.20 -3.78 -15.02
N TYR A 141 3.74 -4.49 -13.98
CA TYR A 141 3.57 -5.94 -14.01
C TYR A 141 2.32 -6.44 -14.73
N TYR A 142 1.22 -5.67 -14.79
CA TYR A 142 -0.07 -6.16 -15.28
C TYR A 142 -0.67 -5.38 -16.46
N ILE A 143 -0.04 -4.29 -16.91
CA ILE A 143 -0.45 -3.53 -18.09
C ILE A 143 0.71 -3.44 -19.10
N SER A 144 1.90 -3.04 -18.66
CA SER A 144 2.99 -2.73 -19.60
C SER A 144 3.52 -3.98 -20.32
N LEU A 145 3.63 -5.12 -19.63
CA LEU A 145 4.08 -6.39 -20.22
C LEU A 145 3.10 -6.92 -21.28
N GLU A 146 1.80 -6.68 -21.11
CA GLU A 146 0.75 -7.02 -22.08
C GLU A 146 0.90 -6.19 -23.36
N ILE A 147 1.10 -4.86 -23.22
CA ILE A 147 1.27 -3.93 -24.35
C ILE A 147 2.51 -4.27 -25.19
N TYR A 148 3.60 -4.73 -24.58
CA TYR A 148 4.82 -5.14 -25.29
C TYR A 148 4.82 -6.60 -25.79
N GLY A 149 3.69 -7.31 -25.70
CA GLY A 149 3.53 -8.65 -26.28
C GLY A 149 4.23 -9.78 -25.53
N TYR A 150 4.65 -9.57 -24.28
CA TYR A 150 5.19 -10.62 -23.42
C TYR A 150 4.05 -11.52 -22.93
N ASN A 151 3.77 -12.59 -23.68
CA ASN A 151 2.70 -13.55 -23.37
C ASN A 151 2.88 -14.23 -22.00
N ILE A 152 2.01 -13.87 -21.04
CA ILE A 152 2.06 -14.34 -19.63
C ILE A 152 1.60 -15.80 -19.46
N ILE A 153 1.36 -16.53 -20.56
CA ILE A 153 1.24 -18.01 -20.53
C ILE A 153 2.52 -18.67 -19.97
N ASN A 154 3.66 -17.96 -20.02
CA ASN A 154 4.96 -18.42 -19.53
C ASN A 154 5.43 -17.78 -18.20
N PHE A 155 4.54 -17.32 -17.32
CA PHE A 155 4.99 -16.96 -15.95
C PHE A 155 5.46 -18.19 -15.13
N SER A 156 5.18 -19.39 -15.60
CA SER A 156 5.80 -20.65 -15.17
C SER A 156 7.32 -20.70 -15.39
N LEU A 157 7.86 -19.96 -16.38
CA LEU A 157 9.29 -19.92 -16.71
C LEU A 157 10.10 -18.92 -15.86
N LEU A 158 9.44 -17.99 -15.14
CA LEU A 158 10.08 -17.12 -14.15
C LEU A 158 10.12 -17.73 -12.73
N ARG A 159 9.77 -19.01 -12.57
CA ARG A 159 9.94 -19.72 -11.29
C ARG A 159 11.38 -20.09 -10.93
N PHE A 160 12.34 -19.90 -11.85
CA PHE A 160 13.74 -20.30 -11.67
C PHE A 160 14.75 -19.32 -12.31
N LEU A 161 14.55 -18.02 -12.10
CA LEU A 161 15.59 -16.98 -12.27
C LEU A 161 15.70 -16.10 -11.02
#